data_AF-A0A523APS8-F1
#
_entry.id   AF-A0A523APS8-F1
#
_cell.length_a   1.000
_cell.length_b   1.000
_cell.length_c   1.000
_cell.angle_alpha   90.00
_cell.angle_beta   90.00
_cell.angle_gamma   90.00
#
_symmetry.space_group_name_H-M   'P 1'
#
loop_
_entity.id
_entity.type
_entity.pdbx_description
1 polymer ?
#
loop_
_entity_poly.entity_id
_entity_poly.type
_entity_poly.pdbx_seq_one_letter_code
_entity_poly.pdbx_strand_id
1 'polypeptide(L)' 'EKGAMGGKLLGAGAVGYLLLFCPPEKKHGVIEALSKLGAKPVPFRFEPKGVKVWRCGG' A
#
# COMPACT_ATOMS: atom_id res chain seq x y z
N GLU A 1 10.04 -12.74 -12.20
CA GLU A 1 9.34 -11.98 -11.14
C GLU A 1 10.04 -10.63 -10.92
N LYS A 2 9.33 -9.55 -10.55
CA LYS A 2 9.90 -8.19 -10.43
C LYS A 2 10.40 -7.82 -9.01
N GLY A 3 10.53 -8.81 -8.12
CA GLY A 3 11.10 -8.64 -6.78
C GLY A 3 10.09 -8.53 -5.64
N ALA A 4 8.79 -8.72 -5.90
CA ALA A 4 7.81 -8.95 -4.82
C ALA A 4 8.02 -10.33 -4.23
N MET A 5 8.08 -10.42 -2.90
CA MET A 5 8.25 -11.67 -2.15
C MET A 5 6.91 -12.26 -1.71
N GLY A 6 5.88 -11.42 -1.58
CA GLY A 6 4.57 -11.84 -1.14
C GLY A 6 3.58 -10.67 -1.16
N GLY A 7 2.32 -11.00 -0.95
CA GLY A 7 1.25 -10.02 -1.02
C GLY A 7 -0.06 -10.49 -0.41
N LYS A 8 -0.91 -9.54 -0.06
CA LYS A 8 -2.26 -9.81 0.45
C LYS A 8 -3.26 -8.82 -0.13
N LEU A 9 -4.36 -9.34 -0.66
CA LEU A 9 -5.54 -8.54 -0.98
C LEU A 9 -6.19 -8.11 0.34
N LEU A 10 -6.41 -6.80 0.49
CA LEU A 10 -6.97 -6.21 1.70
C LEU A 10 -8.50 -6.10 1.56
N GLY A 11 -9.21 -6.33 2.66
CA GLY A 11 -10.67 -6.32 2.70
C GLY A 11 -11.28 -7.67 2.30
N ALA A 12 -12.48 -7.63 1.71
CA ALA A 12 -13.22 -8.83 1.29
C ALA A 12 -12.57 -9.59 0.11
N GLY A 13 -11.51 -9.04 -0.50
CA GLY A 13 -10.64 -9.76 -1.42
C GLY A 13 -10.97 -9.64 -2.92
N ALA A 14 -12.13 -9.13 -3.31
CA ALA A 14 -12.47 -8.97 -4.74
C ALA A 14 -12.00 -7.63 -5.33
N VAL A 15 -12.01 -6.57 -4.52
CA VAL A 15 -11.74 -5.19 -4.94
C VAL A 15 -11.00 -4.43 -3.84
N GLY A 16 -10.30 -3.36 -4.20
CA GLY A 16 -9.66 -2.45 -3.25
C GLY A 16 -8.14 -2.49 -3.33
N TYR A 17 -7.49 -2.69 -2.19
CA TYR A 17 -6.04 -2.52 -2.04
C TYR A 17 -5.30 -3.86 -2.06
N LEU A 18 -4.17 -3.89 -2.75
CA LEU A 18 -3.19 -4.97 -2.70
C LEU A 18 -1.97 -4.50 -1.90
N LEU A 19 -1.68 -5.15 -0.78
CA LEU A 19 -0.45 -4.94 -0.03
C LEU A 19 0.62 -5.89 -0.56
N LEU A 20 1.79 -5.38 -0.89
CA LEU A 20 2.92 -6.18 -1.35
C LEU A 20 4.15 -5.95 -0.48
N PHE A 21 4.90 -7.02 -0.25
CA PHE A 21 6.17 -7.01 0.46
C PHE A 21 7.31 -7.29 -0.53
N CYS A 22 8.34 -6.44 -0.50
CA CYS A 22 9.51 -6.57 -1.37
C CYS A 22 10.74 -5.90 -0.72
N PRO A 23 11.96 -6.27 -1.14
CA PRO A 23 13.17 -5.56 -0.74
C PRO A 23 13.12 -4.09 -1.20
N PRO A 24 13.64 -3.13 -0.41
CA PRO A 24 13.58 -1.70 -0.72
C PRO A 24 14.10 -1.32 -2.12
N GLU A 25 15.20 -1.94 -2.54
CA GLU A 25 15.85 -1.75 -3.83
C GLU A 25 14.99 -2.22 -5.02
N LYS A 26 14.02 -3.10 -4.78
CA LYS A 26 13.08 -3.59 -5.80
C LYS A 26 11.77 -2.80 -5.84
N LYS A 27 11.50 -1.94 -4.85
CA LYS A 27 10.22 -1.22 -4.69
C LYS A 27 9.80 -0.47 -5.97
N HIS A 28 10.70 0.31 -6.57
CA HIS A 28 10.38 1.08 -7.78
C HIS A 28 10.02 0.17 -8.97
N GLY A 29 10.75 -0.93 -9.17
CA GLY A 29 10.46 -1.88 -10.24
C GLY A 29 9.13 -2.63 -10.05
N VAL A 30 8.78 -2.94 -8.79
CA VAL A 30 7.47 -3.53 -8.45
C VAL A 30 6.34 -2.53 -8.73
N ILE A 31 6.51 -1.27 -8.33
CA ILE A 31 5.52 -0.20 -8.59
C ILE A 31 5.32 -0.02 -10.10
N GLU A 32 6.40 0.12 -10.86
CA GLU A 32 6.32 0.33 -12.32
C GLU A 32 5.60 -0.84 -13.01
N ALA A 33 5.91 -2.07 -12.64
CA ALA A 33 5.28 -3.26 -13.20
C ALA A 33 3.76 -3.29 -12.91
N LEU A 34 3.35 -2.95 -11.69
CA LEU A 34 1.93 -2.94 -11.32
C LEU A 34 1.17 -1.76 -11.94
N SER A 35 1.82 -0.61 -12.09
CA SER A 35 1.21 0.54 -12.77
C SER A 35 0.95 0.27 -14.24
N LYS A 36 1.81 -0.50 -14.92
CA LYS A 36 1.53 -0.98 -16.29
C LYS A 36 0.31 -1.90 -16.37
N LEU A 37 -0.05 -2.55 -15.27
CA LEU A 37 -1.26 -3.38 -15.14
C LEU A 37 -2.48 -2.58 -14.64
N GLY A 38 -2.37 -1.25 -14.51
CA GLY A 38 -3.45 -0.36 -14.11
C GLY A 38 -3.55 -0.10 -12.59
N ALA A 39 -2.66 -0.67 -11.78
CA ALA A 39 -2.64 -0.41 -10.35
C ALA A 39 -2.08 0.99 -10.02
N LYS A 40 -2.65 1.66 -9.02
CA LYS A 40 -2.20 2.97 -8.56
C LYS A 40 -1.37 2.81 -7.27
N PRO A 41 -0.11 3.29 -7.23
CA PRO A 41 0.69 3.23 -6.02
C PRO A 41 0.10 4.15 -4.95
N VAL A 42 0.01 3.65 -3.72
CA VAL A 42 -0.51 4.39 -2.57
C VAL A 42 0.58 4.39 -1.48
N PRO A 43 0.99 5.57 -0.96
CA PRO A 43 1.89 5.64 0.17
C PRO A 43 1.29 4.91 1.38
N PHE A 44 2.07 4.02 1.98
CA PHE A 44 1.64 3.20 3.11
C PHE A 44 2.62 3.34 4.29
N ARG A 45 2.07 3.53 5.48
CA ARG A 45 2.78 3.48 6.77
C ARG A 45 1.81 3.01 7.84
N PHE A 46 2.28 2.20 8.78
CA PHE A 46 1.49 1.89 9.98
C PHE A 46 1.30 3.13 10.85
N GLU A 47 0.08 3.35 11.33
CA GLU A 47 -0.23 4.35 12.34
C GLU A 47 -0.45 3.63 13.68
N PRO A 48 0.41 3.84 14.69
CA PRO A 48 0.30 3.15 15.98
C PRO A 48 -0.82 3.73 16.87
N LYS A 49 -1.34 4.93 16.57
CA LYS A 49 -2.37 5.57 17.38
C LYS A 49 -3.77 5.38 16.75
N GLY A 50 -4.77 5.18 17.59
CA GLY A 50 -6.17 5.16 17.16
C GLY A 50 -6.71 6.55 16.85
N VAL A 51 -8.04 6.69 16.98
CA VAL A 51 -8.77 7.94 16.73
C VAL A 51 -8.21 9.09 17.57
N LYS A 52 -8.04 10.26 16.94
CA LYS A 52 -7.67 11.53 17.59
C LYS A 52 -8.79 12.54 17.34
N VAL A 53 -9.18 13.29 18.37
CA VAL A 53 -10.20 14.34 18.28
C VAL A 53 -9.57 15.66 18.69
N TRP A 54 -9.85 16.73 17.94
CA TRP A 54 -9.45 18.09 18.30
C TRP A 54 -10.66 19.03 18.23
N ARG A 55 -10.63 20.09 19.03
CA ARG A 55 -11.59 21.19 18.98
C ARG A 55 -10.91 22.38 18.30
N CYS A 56 -11.59 22.99 17.34
CA CYS A 56 -11.21 24.31 16.86
C CYS A 56 -12.00 25.33 17.68
N GLY A 57 -11.33 26.14 18.49
CA GLY A 57 -11.97 27.21 19.26
C GLY A 57 -11.96 28.52 18.47
N GLY A 58 -13.06 29.26 18.55
CA GLY A 58 -13.10 30.71 18.29
C GLY A 58 -12.80 31.50 19.56
#